data_AF-A0A7V4LWY8-F1
#
_entry.id   AF-A0A7V4LWY8-F1
#
_cell.length_a   1.000
_cell.length_b   1.000
_cell.length_c   1.000
_cell.angle_alpha   90.00
_cell.angle_beta   90.00
_cell.angle_gamma   90.00
#
_symmetry.space_group_name_H-M   'P 1'
#
loop_
_entity.id
_entity.type
_entity.pdbx_description
1 polymer ?
#
loop_
_entity_poly.entity_id
_entity_poly.type
_entity_poly.pdbx_seq_one_letter_code
_entity_poly.pdbx_strand_id
1 'polypeptide(L)'
;MGKKKFSIIAFSGIIILFLSGCELSKYPLILDASGKSKTIRIDANPSGTFSDSATVSIEDLKELTDYDIDSIRFYNLTLHVTNDTSDANATFSGNITVEGEQLLSLTNVQLSEFSKERSIFDKTIAGYSYNRSGVLFLLNALKTQSPSSIKVKVEGTAGNNELHFDLTITLYAQVFANP
;
A
#
# COMPACT_ATOMS: atom_id res chain seq x y z
N MET A 1 -35.37 23.16 8.90
CA MET A 1 -34.06 23.84 8.70
C MET A 1 -33.02 22.98 9.39
N GLY A 2 -32.33 22.04 8.72
CA GLY A 2 -31.20 22.31 7.80
C GLY A 2 -29.97 22.65 8.66
N LYS A 3 -28.87 21.87 8.75
CA LYS A 3 -28.17 21.08 7.72
C LYS A 3 -27.39 19.93 8.38
N LYS A 4 -27.48 18.73 7.79
CA LYS A 4 -26.51 17.63 7.97
C LYS A 4 -25.20 18.06 7.33
N LYS A 5 -24.07 17.97 8.04
CA LYS A 5 -22.73 18.04 7.44
C LYS A 5 -22.29 16.61 7.11
N PHE A 6 -22.55 16.20 5.87
CA PHE A 6 -21.71 15.22 5.21
C PHE A 6 -20.40 15.93 4.85
N SER A 7 -19.27 15.33 5.15
CA SER A 7 -17.99 15.85 4.64
C SER A 7 -17.04 14.70 4.32
N ILE A 8 -16.85 14.58 3.00
CA ILE A 8 -15.61 14.27 2.29
C ILE A 8 -15.22 12.78 2.28
N ILE A 9 -15.68 12.13 1.22
CA ILE A 9 -15.08 10.92 0.64
C ILE A 9 -13.69 11.32 0.14
N ALA A 10 -12.65 10.73 0.73
CA ALA A 10 -11.28 10.83 0.25
C ALA A 10 -11.19 10.12 -1.11
N PHE A 11 -11.02 10.89 -2.17
CA PHE A 11 -10.81 10.39 -3.52
C PHE A 11 -9.30 10.13 -3.69
N SER A 12 -8.84 8.94 -3.32
CA SER A 12 -7.45 8.54 -3.49
C SER A 12 -7.35 7.51 -4.62
N GLY A 13 -6.77 7.96 -5.73
CA GLY A 13 -6.22 7.24 -6.88
C GLY A 13 -6.65 5.79 -7.12
N ILE A 14 -7.70 5.58 -7.91
CA ILE A 14 -7.95 4.29 -8.58
C ILE A 14 -7.02 4.22 -9.79
N ILE A 15 -5.97 3.40 -9.74
CA ILE A 15 -5.21 3.01 -10.93
C ILE A 15 -5.88 1.77 -11.52
N ILE A 16 -6.56 1.95 -12.66
CA ILE A 16 -7.12 0.85 -13.44
C ILE A 16 -6.03 0.34 -14.38
N LEU A 17 -5.45 -0.83 -14.09
CA LEU A 17 -4.63 -1.55 -15.05
C LEU A 17 -5.55 -2.29 -16.03
N PHE A 18 -6.04 -1.57 -17.04
CA PHE A 18 -6.73 -2.16 -18.18
C PHE A 18 -5.73 -2.92 -19.05
N LEU A 19 -5.72 -4.24 -18.92
CA LEU A 19 -5.33 -5.10 -20.04
C LEU A 19 -6.63 -5.68 -20.62
N SER A 20 -6.91 -5.26 -21.86
CA SER A 20 -7.92 -5.77 -22.81
C SER A 20 -9.42 -5.55 -22.48
N GLY A 21 -9.96 -4.43 -22.99
CA GLY A 21 -11.13 -4.47 -23.89
C GLY A 21 -12.51 -4.92 -23.39
N CYS A 22 -12.91 -4.65 -22.14
CA CYS A 22 -14.25 -5.01 -21.68
C CYS A 22 -15.17 -3.79 -21.48
N GLU A 23 -16.38 -3.88 -22.05
CA GLU A 23 -17.43 -2.87 -22.05
C GLU A 23 -17.94 -2.57 -20.63
N LEU A 24 -17.41 -1.51 -20.02
CA LEU A 24 -17.84 -0.98 -18.72
C LEU A 24 -19.30 -0.50 -18.65
N SER A 25 -20.04 -0.49 -19.76
CA SER A 25 -21.38 0.08 -19.85
C SER A 25 -22.53 -0.91 -19.61
N LYS A 26 -22.26 -2.22 -19.53
CA LYS A 26 -23.32 -3.25 -19.44
C LYS A 26 -23.58 -3.82 -18.05
N TYR A 27 -22.73 -3.53 -17.07
CA TYR A 27 -22.80 -4.16 -15.74
C TYR A 27 -22.63 -3.10 -14.65
N PRO A 28 -23.55 -2.98 -13.68
CA PRO A 28 -23.34 -2.10 -12.54
C PRO A 28 -22.11 -2.59 -11.77
N LEU A 29 -21.12 -1.70 -11.64
CA LEU A 29 -19.90 -1.96 -10.88
C LEU A 29 -20.25 -2.03 -9.39
N ILE A 30 -20.14 -3.22 -8.81
CA ILE A 30 -20.19 -3.38 -7.36
C ILE A 30 -18.76 -3.66 -6.92
N LEU A 31 -18.15 -2.67 -6.27
CA LEU A 31 -16.95 -2.91 -5.49
C LEU A 31 -17.40 -3.70 -4.27
N ASP A 32 -17.05 -4.99 -4.20
CA ASP A 32 -17.21 -5.69 -2.94
C ASP A 32 -16.21 -5.07 -1.96
N ALA A 33 -16.77 -4.33 -0.99
CA ALA A 33 -16.02 -3.48 -0.08
C ALA A 33 -15.37 -4.27 1.05
N SER A 34 -15.63 -5.58 1.20
CA SER A 34 -14.87 -6.43 2.11
C SER A 34 -13.54 -6.84 1.48
N GLY A 35 -12.71 -5.85 1.17
CA GLY A 35 -11.35 -6.11 0.74
C GLY A 35 -10.58 -6.79 1.86
N LYS A 36 -10.06 -7.99 1.61
CA LYS A 36 -9.14 -8.64 2.54
C LYS A 36 -7.85 -7.82 2.58
N SER A 37 -7.29 -7.65 3.77
CA SER A 37 -6.09 -6.84 3.98
C SER A 37 -5.06 -7.57 4.82
N LYS A 38 -3.77 -7.40 4.50
CA LYS A 38 -2.66 -7.80 5.36
C LYS A 38 -1.72 -6.62 5.58
N THR A 39 -1.34 -6.42 6.84
CA THR A 39 -0.34 -5.42 7.24
C THR A 39 0.97 -6.12 7.54
N ILE A 40 2.05 -5.60 6.94
CA ILE A 40 3.43 -5.99 7.20
C ILE A 40 4.05 -4.86 8.01
N ARG A 41 4.40 -5.16 9.27
CA ARG A 41 5.03 -4.21 10.17
C ARG A 41 6.55 -4.38 10.16
N ILE A 42 7.26 -3.26 10.04
CA ILE A 42 8.73 -3.21 10.14
C ILE A 42 9.09 -2.10 11.13
N ASP A 43 9.77 -2.47 12.20
CA ASP A 43 10.14 -1.56 13.28
C ASP A 43 11.56 -1.03 13.04
N ALA A 44 11.65 0.23 12.63
CA ALA A 44 12.90 0.93 12.42
C ALA A 44 13.26 1.68 13.70
N ASN A 45 14.26 1.16 14.41
CA ASN A 45 14.72 1.75 15.66
C ASN A 45 16.14 2.34 15.51
N PRO A 46 16.30 3.60 15.07
CA PRO A 46 17.62 4.16 14.82
C PRO A 46 18.09 5.21 15.84
N SER A 47 19.39 5.13 16.13
CA SER A 47 20.24 6.30 16.30
C SER A 47 20.66 6.82 14.91
N GLY A 48 19.77 7.58 14.24
CA GLY A 48 20.04 8.30 12.98
C GLY A 48 19.83 7.53 11.66
N THR A 49 20.32 6.29 11.53
CA THR A 49 20.08 5.42 10.36
C THR A 49 19.34 4.15 10.75
N PHE A 50 18.32 3.76 9.99
CA PHE A 50 17.58 2.50 10.20
C PHE A 50 17.71 1.56 9.01
N SER A 51 17.68 0.25 9.30
CA SER A 51 17.53 -0.80 8.29
C SER A 51 16.94 -2.03 8.97
N ASP A 52 15.70 -2.36 8.65
CA ASP A 52 15.06 -3.59 9.15
C ASP A 52 14.21 -4.24 8.05
N SER A 53 13.79 -5.49 8.27
CA SER A 53 12.99 -6.24 7.33
C SER A 53 12.09 -7.26 7.97
N ALA A 54 10.92 -7.47 7.37
CA ALA A 54 10.01 -8.55 7.69
C ALA A 54 9.90 -9.52 6.51
N THR A 55 9.86 -10.82 6.81
CA THR A 55 9.53 -11.85 5.82
C THR A 55 8.07 -12.25 6.03
N VAL A 56 7.30 -12.24 4.96
CA VAL A 56 5.90 -12.67 4.95
C VAL A 56 5.73 -13.85 4.01
N SER A 57 5.00 -14.87 4.46
CA SER A 57 4.60 -15.99 3.60
C SER A 57 3.58 -15.51 2.58
N ILE A 58 3.75 -15.85 1.30
CA ILE A 58 2.73 -15.59 0.28
C ILE A 58 1.46 -16.42 0.56
N GLU A 59 1.58 -17.58 1.20
CA GLU A 59 0.41 -18.35 1.65
C GLU A 59 -0.42 -17.57 2.67
N ASP A 60 0.20 -16.77 3.55
CA ASP A 60 -0.52 -15.89 4.50
C ASP A 60 -1.24 -14.73 3.78
N LEU A 61 -0.89 -14.50 2.51
CA LEU A 61 -1.50 -13.53 1.61
C LEU A 61 -2.43 -14.21 0.60
N LYS A 62 -2.58 -15.55 0.64
CA LYS A 62 -3.43 -16.29 -0.30
C LYS A 62 -4.90 -15.96 -0.17
N GLU A 63 -5.33 -15.54 1.01
CA GLU A 63 -6.69 -15.03 1.18
C GLU A 63 -6.89 -13.76 0.34
N LEU A 64 -5.83 -12.97 0.09
CA LEU A 64 -5.80 -11.84 -0.86
C LEU A 64 -5.77 -12.28 -2.33
N THR A 65 -5.91 -13.58 -2.61
CA THR A 65 -6.04 -14.15 -3.95
C THR A 65 -7.23 -15.08 -3.98
N ASP A 66 -8.42 -14.52 -4.15
CA ASP A 66 -9.64 -15.32 -4.16
C ASP A 66 -9.84 -15.98 -5.53
N TYR A 67 -9.42 -17.24 -5.71
CA TYR A 67 -9.43 -17.92 -7.02
C TYR A 67 -10.83 -18.09 -7.63
N ASP A 68 -11.90 -17.97 -6.84
CA ASP A 68 -13.26 -18.33 -7.23
C ASP A 68 -14.11 -17.14 -7.73
N ILE A 69 -13.55 -15.93 -7.76
CA ILE A 69 -14.25 -14.74 -8.26
C ILE A 69 -13.76 -14.38 -9.68
N ASP A 70 -14.66 -14.49 -10.66
CA ASP A 70 -14.51 -14.12 -12.09
C ASP A 70 -14.31 -12.59 -12.34
N SER A 71 -14.09 -11.82 -11.27
CA SER A 71 -13.92 -10.36 -11.26
C SER A 71 -12.55 -9.88 -11.76
N ILE A 72 -12.51 -8.69 -12.36
CA ILE A 72 -11.27 -7.90 -12.48
C ILE A 72 -10.79 -7.56 -11.07
N ARG A 73 -9.54 -7.89 -10.76
CA ARG A 73 -8.92 -7.66 -9.45
C ARG A 73 -8.00 -6.47 -9.51
N PHE A 74 -8.08 -5.58 -8.51
CA PHE A 74 -7.09 -4.54 -8.32
C PHE A 74 -6.59 -4.56 -6.88
N TYR A 75 -5.31 -4.27 -6.71
CA TYR A 75 -4.67 -4.20 -5.41
C TYR A 75 -4.44 -2.73 -5.07
N ASN A 76 -4.81 -2.34 -3.86
CA ASN A 76 -4.36 -1.10 -3.27
C ASN A 76 -3.21 -1.39 -2.32
N LEU A 77 -2.20 -0.55 -2.36
CA LEU A 77 -1.10 -0.59 -1.43
C LEU A 77 -1.07 0.73 -0.69
N THR A 78 -1.02 0.66 0.63
CA THR A 78 -1.01 1.82 1.50
C THR A 78 0.11 1.73 2.51
N LEU A 79 0.61 2.88 2.93
CA LEU A 79 1.64 3.04 3.94
C LEU A 79 1.10 3.87 5.09
N HIS A 80 1.32 3.38 6.30
CA HIS A 80 1.14 4.11 7.54
C HIS A 80 2.44 4.08 8.33
N VAL A 81 2.82 5.20 8.94
CA VAL A 81 4.03 5.29 9.75
C VAL A 81 3.67 5.83 11.12
N THR A 82 3.77 4.99 12.15
CA THR A 82 3.71 5.46 13.53
C THR A 82 5.10 5.81 14.02
N ASN A 83 5.19 6.77 14.92
CA ASN A 83 6.44 7.22 15.51
C ASN A 83 6.19 7.78 16.91
N ASP A 84 7.25 7.90 17.69
CA ASP A 84 7.22 8.41 19.07
C ASP A 84 7.59 9.91 19.16
N THR A 85 7.80 10.59 18.02
CA THR A 85 8.28 11.96 18.03
C THR A 85 7.20 12.96 18.42
N SER A 86 7.60 13.99 19.16
CA SER A 86 6.75 15.15 19.45
C SER A 86 6.93 16.28 18.42
N ASP A 87 7.90 16.16 17.50
CA ASP A 87 8.15 17.14 16.45
C ASP A 87 7.25 16.90 15.23
N ALA A 88 6.26 17.78 15.03
CA ALA A 88 5.35 17.74 13.90
C ALA A 88 6.03 17.92 12.53
N ASN A 89 7.25 18.47 12.49
CA ASN A 89 8.02 18.70 11.28
C ASN A 89 9.12 17.65 11.07
N ALA A 90 9.19 16.63 11.92
CA ALA A 90 10.18 15.57 11.76
C ALA A 90 10.03 14.92 10.38
N THR A 91 11.15 14.83 9.68
CA THR A 91 11.24 14.22 8.35
C THR A 91 12.04 12.94 8.39
N PHE A 92 11.82 12.11 7.39
CA PHE A 92 12.64 10.92 7.15
C PHE A 92 12.90 10.72 5.66
N SER A 93 13.97 10.01 5.36
CA SER A 93 14.35 9.60 4.01
C SER A 93 14.65 8.11 4.02
N GLY A 94 14.40 7.41 2.92
CA GLY A 94 14.64 5.98 2.86
C GLY A 94 14.01 5.31 1.67
N ASN A 95 14.13 4.00 1.62
CA ASN A 95 13.52 3.15 0.61
C ASN A 95 12.79 1.99 1.26
N ILE A 96 11.70 1.58 0.62
CA ILE A 96 11.03 0.32 0.91
C ILE A 96 11.25 -0.59 -0.30
N THR A 97 11.74 -1.80 -0.06
CA THR A 97 11.96 -2.81 -1.11
C THR A 97 11.21 -4.10 -0.79
N VAL A 98 10.84 -4.83 -1.84
CA VAL A 98 10.22 -6.16 -1.76
C VAL A 98 11.12 -7.11 -2.55
N GLU A 99 11.74 -8.09 -1.88
CA GLU A 99 12.74 -8.99 -2.49
C GLU A 99 13.86 -8.23 -3.23
N GLY A 100 14.28 -7.09 -2.69
CA GLY A 100 15.30 -6.23 -3.29
C GLY A 100 14.79 -5.32 -4.42
N GLU A 101 13.60 -5.57 -4.95
CA GLU A 101 12.95 -4.66 -5.89
C GLU A 101 12.42 -3.44 -5.14
N GLN A 102 12.82 -2.25 -5.57
CA GLN A 102 12.37 -1.02 -4.95
C GLN A 102 10.86 -0.85 -5.15
N LEU A 103 10.13 -0.73 -4.05
CA LEU A 103 8.71 -0.41 -4.04
C LEU A 103 8.51 1.10 -3.90
N LEU A 104 9.26 1.71 -2.99
CA LEU A 104 9.10 3.11 -2.62
C LEU A 104 10.43 3.81 -2.37
N SER A 105 10.49 5.09 -2.72
CA SER A 105 11.55 6.03 -2.35
C SER A 105 10.98 7.24 -1.63
N LEU A 106 11.67 7.66 -0.58
CA LEU A 106 11.28 8.73 0.33
C LEU A 106 12.50 9.63 0.53
N THR A 107 12.34 10.93 0.29
CA THR A 107 13.38 11.94 0.41
C THR A 107 12.81 13.13 1.17
N ASN A 108 13.22 13.29 2.42
CA ASN A 108 12.82 14.37 3.32
C ASN A 108 11.29 14.51 3.44
N VAL A 109 10.57 13.39 3.53
CA VAL A 109 9.13 13.39 3.69
C VAL A 109 8.78 13.63 5.16
N GLN A 110 7.79 14.50 5.41
CA GLN A 110 7.30 14.73 6.77
C GLN A 110 6.59 13.48 7.31
N LEU A 111 6.86 13.10 8.55
CA LEU A 111 6.20 11.98 9.22
C LEU A 111 4.68 12.17 9.30
N SER A 112 4.23 13.42 9.41
CA SER A 112 2.80 13.79 9.45
C SER A 112 2.03 13.35 8.19
N GLU A 113 2.69 13.25 7.03
CA GLU A 113 2.06 12.76 5.79
C GLU A 113 1.59 11.31 5.93
N PHE A 114 2.31 10.49 6.69
CA PHE A 114 2.00 9.08 6.91
C PHE A 114 1.44 8.79 8.31
N SER A 115 1.09 9.82 9.09
CA SER A 115 0.37 9.67 10.37
C SER A 115 -1.03 9.07 10.22
N LYS A 116 -1.52 9.01 8.98
CA LYS A 116 -2.69 8.25 8.55
C LYS A 116 -2.30 7.39 7.37
N GLU A 117 -3.05 6.32 7.16
CA GLU A 117 -2.87 5.47 5.99
C GLU A 117 -2.95 6.29 4.68
N ARG A 118 -1.90 6.23 3.86
CA ARG A 118 -1.83 6.88 2.56
C ARG A 118 -1.55 5.86 1.46
N SER A 119 -2.17 6.06 0.30
CA SER A 119 -1.88 5.23 -0.88
C SER A 119 -0.45 5.43 -1.32
N ILE A 120 0.23 4.34 -1.69
CA ILE A 120 1.57 4.46 -2.26
C ILE A 120 1.57 5.08 -3.68
N PHE A 121 0.40 5.36 -4.22
CA PHE A 121 0.24 5.99 -5.53
C PHE A 121 -0.09 7.48 -5.42
N ASP A 122 -0.12 8.03 -4.22
CA ASP A 122 -0.45 9.44 -3.97
C ASP A 122 0.69 10.35 -4.45
N LYS A 123 0.45 11.00 -5.60
CA LYS A 123 1.40 11.93 -6.22
C LYS A 123 1.40 13.32 -5.59
N THR A 124 0.53 13.57 -4.60
CA THR A 124 0.44 14.87 -3.93
C THR A 124 1.47 15.02 -2.81
N ILE A 125 2.06 13.91 -2.35
CA ILE A 125 3.11 13.90 -1.33
C ILE A 125 4.43 14.32 -1.98
N ALA A 126 5.08 15.35 -1.46
CA ALA A 126 6.39 15.80 -1.95
C ALA A 126 7.53 14.90 -1.42
N GLY A 127 8.61 14.76 -2.20
CA GLY A 127 9.77 13.94 -1.80
C GLY A 127 9.51 12.43 -1.85
N TYR A 128 8.48 12.01 -2.58
CA TYR A 128 7.90 10.69 -2.52
C TYR A 128 7.74 10.11 -3.93
N SER A 129 8.15 8.86 -4.16
CA SER A 129 7.89 8.18 -5.43
C SER A 129 7.84 6.67 -5.29
N TYR A 130 6.80 6.03 -5.82
CA TYR A 130 6.78 4.58 -5.99
C TYR A 130 7.57 4.15 -7.23
N ASN A 131 8.08 2.93 -7.21
CA ASN A 131 8.73 2.31 -8.36
C ASN A 131 7.88 1.15 -8.88
N ARG A 132 7.65 1.16 -10.20
CA ARG A 132 6.82 0.17 -10.89
C ARG A 132 7.37 -1.25 -10.78
N SER A 133 8.69 -1.45 -10.71
CA SER A 133 9.27 -2.81 -10.67
C SER A 133 8.87 -3.54 -9.39
N GLY A 134 9.04 -2.92 -8.21
CA GLY A 134 8.63 -3.51 -6.93
C GLY A 134 7.13 -3.73 -6.82
N VAL A 135 6.31 -2.81 -7.35
CA VAL A 135 4.86 -3.02 -7.42
C VAL A 135 4.54 -4.25 -8.28
N LEU A 136 5.08 -4.33 -9.50
CA LEU A 136 4.82 -5.47 -10.39
C LEU A 136 5.33 -6.80 -9.82
N PHE A 137 6.48 -6.80 -9.15
CA PHE A 137 7.02 -7.97 -8.47
C PHE A 137 6.03 -8.49 -7.42
N LEU A 138 5.59 -7.62 -6.51
CA LEU A 138 4.65 -7.98 -5.45
C LEU A 138 3.32 -8.50 -6.02
N LEU A 139 2.77 -7.79 -7.02
CA LEU A 139 1.52 -8.20 -7.66
C LEU A 139 1.66 -9.56 -8.37
N ASN A 140 2.79 -9.79 -9.03
CA ASN A 140 3.07 -11.08 -9.66
C ASN A 140 3.21 -12.19 -8.62
N ALA A 141 3.95 -11.95 -7.54
CA ALA A 141 4.14 -12.91 -6.47
C ALA A 141 2.82 -13.33 -5.82
N LEU A 142 1.92 -12.38 -5.59
CA LEU A 142 0.56 -12.66 -5.15
C LEU A 142 -0.19 -13.48 -6.21
N LYS A 143 -0.23 -13.03 -7.46
CA LYS A 143 -0.99 -13.71 -8.52
C LYS A 143 -0.54 -15.16 -8.77
N THR A 144 0.76 -15.41 -8.78
CA THR A 144 1.34 -16.73 -9.08
C THR A 144 1.55 -17.59 -7.85
N GLN A 145 1.39 -17.02 -6.66
CA GLN A 145 1.77 -17.64 -5.38
C GLN A 145 3.25 -18.08 -5.37
N SER A 146 4.12 -17.29 -5.99
CA SER A 146 5.56 -17.59 -6.11
C SER A 146 6.40 -16.32 -6.16
N PRO A 147 7.46 -16.18 -5.33
CA PRO A 147 8.01 -17.18 -4.41
C PRO A 147 7.09 -17.48 -3.22
N SER A 148 7.40 -18.52 -2.43
CA SER A 148 6.58 -18.92 -1.26
C SER A 148 6.55 -17.88 -0.14
N SER A 149 7.54 -16.98 -0.11
CA SER A 149 7.65 -15.88 0.84
C SER A 149 8.30 -14.69 0.16
N ILE A 150 7.97 -13.49 0.62
CA ILE A 150 8.63 -12.25 0.22
C ILE A 150 9.20 -11.54 1.44
N LYS A 151 10.37 -10.94 1.27
CA LYS A 151 11.01 -10.08 2.25
C LYS A 151 10.72 -8.63 1.90
N VAL A 152 10.09 -7.92 2.82
CA VAL A 152 9.92 -6.47 2.75
C VAL A 152 10.99 -5.84 3.63
N LYS A 153 11.82 -4.95 3.05
CA LYS A 153 12.88 -4.25 3.76
C LYS A 153 12.63 -2.76 3.74
N VAL A 154 12.89 -2.09 4.86
CA VAL A 154 12.85 -0.65 5.01
C VAL A 154 14.22 -0.19 5.48
N GLU A 155 14.81 0.77 4.76
CA GLU A 155 16.11 1.34 5.11
C GLU A 155 16.15 2.84 4.88
N GLY A 156 16.90 3.58 5.69
CA GLY A 156 16.90 5.02 5.58
C GLY A 156 17.50 5.76 6.76
N THR A 157 17.10 7.01 6.87
CA THR A 157 17.48 7.95 7.93
C THR A 157 16.23 8.61 8.46
N ALA A 158 16.13 8.65 9.77
CA ALA A 158 15.20 9.47 10.51
C ALA A 158 16.03 10.21 11.56
N GLY A 159 15.47 11.22 12.21
CA GLY A 159 16.09 11.71 13.44
C GLY A 159 16.26 10.59 14.49
N ASN A 160 16.50 10.96 15.75
CA ASN A 160 16.55 9.99 16.86
C ASN A 160 15.14 9.50 17.27
N ASN A 161 14.24 9.29 16.30
CA ASN A 161 12.86 8.89 16.52
C ASN A 161 12.71 7.42 16.16
N GLU A 162 11.98 6.67 16.98
CA GLU A 162 11.55 5.32 16.64
C GLU A 162 10.45 5.40 15.58
N LEU A 163 10.59 4.66 14.48
CA LEU A 163 9.63 4.62 13.40
C LEU A 163 9.09 3.20 13.23
N HIS A 164 7.78 3.08 13.04
CA HIS A 164 7.15 1.82 12.71
C HIS A 164 6.41 1.94 11.39
N PHE A 165 6.80 1.12 10.43
CA PHE A 165 6.27 1.13 9.08
C PHE A 165 5.25 0.01 8.92
N ASP A 166 3.99 0.39 8.77
CA ASP A 166 2.88 -0.51 8.51
C ASP A 166 2.53 -0.44 7.01
N LEU A 167 3.06 -1.37 6.22
CA LEU A 167 2.71 -1.53 4.81
C LEU A 167 1.46 -2.42 4.71
N THR A 168 0.34 -1.86 4.28
CA THR A 168 -0.92 -2.58 4.14
C THR A 168 -1.23 -2.87 2.68
N ILE A 169 -1.50 -4.14 2.39
CA ILE A 169 -1.91 -4.62 1.08
C ILE A 169 -3.38 -4.98 1.17
N THR A 170 -4.22 -4.33 0.36
CA THR A 170 -5.67 -4.60 0.29
C THR A 170 -6.04 -5.07 -1.10
N LEU A 171 -6.64 -6.26 -1.20
CA LEU A 171 -7.26 -6.73 -2.44
C LEU A 171 -8.68 -6.18 -2.52
N TYR A 172 -9.03 -5.58 -3.66
CA TYR A 172 -10.42 -5.31 -4.02
C TYR A 172 -10.85 -6.22 -5.18
N ALA A 173 -12.00 -6.87 -5.02
CA ALA A 173 -12.66 -7.64 -6.06
C ALA A 173 -13.76 -6.79 -6.73
N GLN A 174 -13.77 -6.72 -8.07
CA GLN A 174 -14.86 -6.08 -8.83
C GLN A 174 -15.92 -7.10 -9.22
N VAL A 175 -16.99 -7.24 -8.44
CA VAL A 175 -18.07 -8.16 -8.83
C VAL A 175 -18.91 -7.49 -9.91
N PHE A 176 -18.97 -8.10 -11.09
CA PHE A 176 -19.98 -7.77 -12.09
C PHE A 176 -21.27 -8.51 -11.70
N ALA A 177 -22.33 -7.76 -11.38
CA ALA A 177 -23.65 -8.37 -11.29
C ALA A 177 -24.12 -8.70 -12.70
N ASN A 178 -24.31 -9.98 -13.02
CA ASN A 178 -25.09 -10.35 -14.20
C ASN A 178 -26.51 -9.77 -14.07
N PRO A 179 -27.10 -9.22 -15.15
CA PRO A 179 -28.51 -8.84 -15.15
C PRO A 179 -29.43 -10.04 -14.91
#